data_AF-A0A925XC92-F1
#
_entry.id   AF-A0A925XC92-F1
#
_cell.length_a   1.000
_cell.length_b   1.000
_cell.length_c   1.000
_cell.angle_alpha   90.00
_cell.angle_beta   90.00
_cell.angle_gamma   90.00
#
_symmetry.space_group_name_H-M   'P 1'
#
loop_
_entity.id
_entity.type
_entity.pdbx_description
1 polymer ?
#
loop_
_entity_poly.entity_id
_entity_poly.type
_entity_poly.pdbx_seq_one_letter_code
_entity_poly.pdbx_strand_id
1 'polypeptide(L)'
;MPASTTLTAEDALAALTAHAWSPQPEPAQFVQSLLDDCLRGCSDAANLSRQMLDETGTRLLDWIDHFGLPTGDPALSELSRVGYVRAFRPTALPFSKGGPCAFPISSDRHGHAADYETVALESCSISEVWEHPLGLFPRVRCHPGTARQLAIKVESIVDFLAAHGLTQVEIEGQPLASLRRACIAREGDVELWAVERHASLAFEPHLNEAVPLAEIACHGEALRLRRREFDHDADGFAHATKLVDAAIADLGRDRACELFFIAEREYWLRRNRAGRVQKARQDALGLGWANHDHHTYRSSRASFAPLIAFLERLGFVCRERFYAGREAGWGAQVIEHPVTGIIIFADVDMSPEELSQDFSHEPLPPRDRLGTVGLWCALHGEAFLQAGLHHLECQFDFGATRDQLKQTGIDTMPPFTDFPYLR
;
A
#
# COMPACT_ATOMS: atom_id res chain seq x y z
N MET A 1 36.95 14.21 0.29
CA MET A 1 35.97 14.66 1.30
C MET A 1 34.84 15.33 0.54
N PRO A 2 33.69 14.69 0.31
CA PRO A 2 32.53 15.44 -0.13
C PRO A 2 32.12 16.36 1.02
N ALA A 3 31.76 17.60 0.70
CA ALA A 3 31.31 18.58 1.68
C ALA A 3 29.99 18.08 2.29
N SER A 4 29.98 17.89 3.61
CA SER A 4 28.75 17.69 4.37
C SER A 4 27.90 18.95 4.25
N THR A 5 26.89 18.94 3.40
CA THR A 5 25.90 20.01 3.28
C THR A 5 25.02 19.98 4.53
N THR A 6 25.39 20.74 5.56
CA THR A 6 24.50 21.02 6.69
C THR A 6 23.27 21.78 6.18
N LEU A 7 22.09 21.16 6.32
CA LEU A 7 20.79 21.79 6.08
C LEU A 7 20.64 23.02 6.99
N THR A 8 20.12 24.12 6.46
CA THR A 8 19.87 25.32 7.27
C THR A 8 18.70 25.09 8.23
N ALA A 9 18.55 25.91 9.27
CA ALA A 9 17.40 25.82 10.18
C ALA A 9 16.06 26.03 9.45
N GLU A 10 16.07 26.78 8.35
CA GLU A 10 14.93 27.00 7.47
C GLU A 10 14.62 25.76 6.61
N ASP A 11 15.65 25.07 6.10
CA ASP A 11 15.50 23.78 5.41
C ASP A 11 15.02 22.66 6.35
N ALA A 12 15.48 22.66 7.60
CA ALA A 12 15.03 21.72 8.62
C ALA A 12 13.55 21.95 8.99
N LEU A 13 13.14 23.22 9.13
CA LEU A 13 11.73 23.56 9.38
C LEU A 13 10.85 23.27 8.16
N ALA A 14 11.33 23.53 6.94
CA ALA A 14 10.66 23.16 5.70
C ALA A 14 10.52 21.64 5.57
N ALA A 15 11.55 20.86 5.89
CA ALA A 15 11.49 19.39 5.89
C ALA A 15 10.49 18.85 6.93
N LEU A 16 10.38 19.49 8.10
CA LEU A 16 9.42 19.13 9.14
C LEU A 16 7.97 19.54 8.81
N THR A 17 7.76 20.46 7.86
CA THR A 17 6.42 21.01 7.51
C THR A 17 5.97 20.69 6.08
N ALA A 18 6.86 20.19 5.22
CA ALA A 18 6.59 19.85 3.82
C ALA A 18 5.48 18.81 3.64
N HIS A 19 5.20 18.02 4.68
CA HIS A 19 4.17 17.00 4.71
C HIS A 19 3.07 17.30 5.74
N ALA A 20 2.79 18.57 6.03
CA ALA A 20 1.63 18.95 6.83
C ALA A 20 0.33 18.61 6.08
N TRP A 21 -0.19 17.41 6.30
CA TRP A 21 -1.45 16.96 5.72
C TRP A 21 -2.61 17.75 6.32
N SER A 22 -3.40 18.38 5.47
CA SER A 22 -4.68 18.97 5.86
C SER A 22 -5.81 17.98 5.58
N PRO A 23 -6.82 17.88 6.46
CA PRO A 23 -8.05 17.16 6.15
C PRO A 23 -8.64 17.63 4.82
N GLN A 24 -9.14 16.69 4.02
CA GLN A 24 -9.73 16.94 2.70
C GLN A 24 -11.24 16.62 2.73
N PRO A 25 -12.09 17.48 3.32
CA PRO A 25 -13.50 17.17 3.58
C PRO A 25 -14.35 17.11 2.30
N GLU A 26 -14.07 17.97 1.31
CA GLU A 26 -14.83 18.00 0.05
C GLU A 26 -14.71 16.71 -0.77
N PRO A 27 -13.51 16.20 -1.10
CA PRO A 27 -13.38 14.90 -1.77
C PRO A 27 -13.90 13.75 -0.92
N ALA A 28 -13.78 13.81 0.41
CA ALA A 28 -14.35 12.79 1.30
C ALA A 28 -15.88 12.72 1.18
N GLN A 29 -16.56 13.87 1.18
CA GLN A 29 -18.01 13.95 0.99
C GLN A 29 -18.42 13.48 -0.41
N PHE A 30 -17.66 13.84 -1.45
CA PHE A 30 -17.90 13.39 -2.81
C PHE A 30 -17.83 11.85 -2.93
N VAL A 31 -16.77 11.24 -2.40
CA VAL A 31 -16.60 9.79 -2.40
C VAL A 31 -17.72 9.10 -1.61
N GLN A 32 -18.10 9.65 -0.46
CA GLN A 32 -19.21 9.12 0.33
C GLN A 32 -20.53 9.19 -0.46
N SER A 33 -20.79 10.29 -1.18
CA SER A 33 -21.99 10.42 -2.01
C SER A 33 -22.02 9.39 -3.14
N LEU A 34 -20.89 9.13 -3.81
CA LEU A 34 -20.79 8.10 -4.84
C LEU A 34 -21.06 6.70 -4.28
N LEU A 35 -20.48 6.41 -3.11
CA LEU A 35 -20.74 5.15 -2.41
C LEU A 35 -22.23 5.01 -2.08
N ASP A 36 -22.83 6.03 -1.47
CA ASP A 36 -24.24 6.03 -1.08
C ASP A 36 -25.19 5.83 -2.27
N ASP A 37 -24.88 6.43 -3.43
CA ASP A 37 -25.61 6.18 -4.69
C ASP A 37 -25.51 4.70 -5.11
N CYS A 38 -24.30 4.12 -5.09
CA CYS A 38 -24.09 2.73 -5.47
C CYS A 38 -24.81 1.76 -4.51
N LEU A 39 -24.77 2.01 -3.20
CA LEU A 39 -25.45 1.18 -2.20
C LEU A 39 -26.98 1.28 -2.31
N ARG A 40 -27.53 2.41 -2.77
CA ARG A 40 -28.97 2.52 -3.08
C ARG A 40 -29.37 1.75 -4.34
N GLY A 41 -28.48 1.71 -5.33
CA GLY A 41 -28.72 1.05 -6.62
C GLY A 41 -28.45 -0.46 -6.65
N CYS A 42 -27.66 -0.99 -5.70
CA CYS A 42 -27.29 -2.40 -5.64
C CYS A 42 -27.43 -2.97 -4.22
N SER A 43 -28.42 -3.84 -4.05
CA SER A 43 -28.71 -4.50 -2.78
C SER A 43 -27.58 -5.43 -2.32
N ASP A 44 -26.91 -6.11 -3.25
CA ASP A 44 -25.74 -6.94 -2.94
C ASP A 44 -24.58 -6.11 -2.38
N ALA A 45 -24.32 -4.92 -2.92
CA ALA A 45 -23.31 -4.00 -2.38
C ALA A 45 -23.68 -3.50 -0.97
N ALA A 46 -24.96 -3.17 -0.76
CA ALA A 46 -25.46 -2.77 0.56
C ALA A 46 -25.37 -3.90 1.60
N ASN A 47 -25.64 -5.14 1.20
CA ASN A 47 -25.49 -6.33 2.04
C ASN A 47 -24.03 -6.57 2.41
N LEU A 48 -23.14 -6.56 1.42
CA LEU A 48 -21.71 -6.72 1.64
C LEU A 48 -21.15 -5.63 2.56
N SER A 49 -21.54 -4.36 2.36
CA SER A 49 -21.14 -3.26 3.24
C SER A 49 -21.50 -3.49 4.71
N ARG A 50 -22.71 -3.99 4.97
CA ARG A 50 -23.15 -4.33 6.34
C ARG A 50 -22.36 -5.52 6.90
N GLN A 51 -22.19 -6.59 6.13
CA GLN A 51 -21.42 -7.76 6.57
C GLN A 51 -19.97 -7.42 6.91
N MET A 52 -19.32 -6.59 6.09
CA MET A 52 -17.95 -6.14 6.35
C MET A 52 -17.85 -5.39 7.68
N LEU A 53 -18.79 -4.47 7.95
CA LEU A 53 -18.80 -3.73 9.21
C LEU A 53 -19.09 -4.66 10.40
N ASP A 54 -20.14 -5.47 10.30
CA ASP A 54 -20.65 -6.30 11.39
C ASP A 54 -19.70 -7.48 11.73
N GLU A 55 -19.03 -8.05 10.73
CA GLU A 55 -18.23 -9.27 10.89
C GLU A 55 -16.73 -9.00 10.98
N THR A 56 -16.23 -7.93 10.35
CA THR A 56 -14.78 -7.63 10.29
C THR A 56 -14.42 -6.28 10.89
N GLY A 57 -15.39 -5.40 11.15
CA GLY A 57 -15.15 -4.07 11.70
C GLY A 57 -14.56 -3.10 10.67
N THR A 58 -14.68 -3.41 9.39
CA THR A 58 -14.17 -2.57 8.30
C THR A 58 -15.31 -1.96 7.50
N ARG A 59 -15.14 -0.74 6.99
CA ARG A 59 -16.18 -0.05 6.20
C ARG A 59 -15.91 -0.34 4.73
N LEU A 60 -16.95 -0.55 3.93
CA LEU A 60 -16.77 -0.81 2.49
C LEU A 60 -15.96 0.30 1.79
N LEU A 61 -16.10 1.55 2.25
CA LEU A 61 -15.32 2.70 1.79
C LEU A 61 -13.80 2.44 1.78
N ASP A 62 -13.29 1.76 2.82
CA ASP A 62 -11.87 1.48 3.00
C ASP A 62 -11.36 0.36 2.05
N TRP A 63 -12.29 -0.36 1.42
CA TRP A 63 -12.03 -1.45 0.48
C TRP A 63 -12.25 -1.08 -0.97
N ILE A 64 -12.64 0.16 -1.28
CA ILE A 64 -12.83 0.56 -2.68
C ILE A 64 -11.48 0.61 -3.38
N ASP A 65 -11.34 -0.15 -4.47
CA ASP A 65 -10.22 -0.06 -5.41
C ASP A 65 -10.39 1.19 -6.30
N HIS A 66 -11.58 1.31 -6.89
CA HIS A 66 -11.97 2.44 -7.72
C HIS A 66 -13.49 2.54 -7.90
N PHE A 67 -13.94 3.69 -8.39
CA PHE A 67 -15.24 3.85 -9.03
C PHE A 67 -15.07 3.87 -10.55
N GLY A 68 -15.90 3.13 -11.28
CA GLY A 68 -16.09 3.30 -12.71
C GLY A 68 -17.34 4.14 -12.96
N LEU A 69 -17.20 5.26 -13.67
CA LEU A 69 -18.31 6.11 -14.07
C LEU A 69 -18.53 6.01 -15.59
N PRO A 70 -19.78 5.80 -16.05
CA PRO A 70 -20.09 5.75 -17.46
C PRO A 70 -19.82 7.10 -18.14
N THR A 71 -19.55 7.07 -19.43
CA THR A 71 -19.34 8.29 -20.21
C THR A 71 -20.59 9.18 -20.14
N GLY A 72 -20.43 10.41 -19.64
CA GLY A 72 -21.54 11.35 -19.44
C GLY A 72 -22.19 11.31 -18.05
N ASP A 73 -21.67 10.50 -17.12
CA ASP A 73 -22.09 10.55 -15.72
C ASP A 73 -21.90 11.96 -15.14
N PRO A 74 -22.91 12.57 -14.51
CA PRO A 74 -22.80 13.92 -13.96
C PRO A 74 -21.70 14.05 -12.88
N ALA A 75 -21.33 12.96 -12.19
CA ALA A 75 -20.26 13.02 -11.19
C ALA A 75 -18.87 13.28 -11.80
N LEU A 76 -18.68 13.01 -13.11
CA LEU A 76 -17.41 13.29 -13.79
C LEU A 76 -17.08 14.78 -13.81
N SER A 77 -18.07 15.68 -13.87
CA SER A 77 -17.81 17.13 -13.87
C SER A 77 -17.37 17.67 -12.52
N GLU A 78 -17.63 16.94 -11.44
CA GLU A 78 -17.29 17.35 -10.08
C GLU A 78 -15.84 17.03 -9.70
N LEU A 79 -15.21 16.06 -10.37
CA LEU A 79 -13.87 15.53 -10.02
C LEU A 79 -12.83 16.64 -9.85
N SER A 80 -12.65 17.48 -10.88
CA SER A 80 -11.70 18.59 -10.84
C SER A 80 -12.05 19.61 -9.74
N ARG A 81 -13.34 19.82 -9.47
CA ARG A 81 -13.79 20.76 -8.43
C ARG A 81 -13.40 20.29 -7.04
N VAL A 82 -13.51 18.98 -6.78
CA VAL A 82 -13.15 18.38 -5.49
C VAL A 82 -11.69 17.92 -5.40
N GLY A 83 -10.83 18.37 -6.33
CA GLY A 83 -9.38 18.20 -6.25
C GLY A 83 -8.80 16.95 -6.92
N TYR A 84 -9.60 16.16 -7.63
CA TYR A 84 -9.06 15.07 -8.45
C TYR A 84 -8.34 15.63 -9.68
N VAL A 85 -7.26 14.96 -10.07
CA VAL A 85 -6.48 15.25 -11.26
C VAL A 85 -6.45 14.03 -12.17
N ARG A 86 -6.31 14.26 -13.48
CA ARG A 86 -6.12 13.18 -14.45
C ARG A 86 -4.78 12.51 -14.17
N ALA A 87 -4.78 11.20 -13.97
CA ALA A 87 -3.56 10.43 -13.81
C ALA A 87 -2.82 10.41 -15.15
N PHE A 88 -1.67 11.07 -15.23
CA PHE A 88 -0.79 10.98 -16.38
C PHE A 88 0.02 9.69 -16.28
N ARG A 89 -0.50 8.57 -16.81
CA ARG A 89 0.29 7.34 -16.92
C ARG A 89 0.07 6.68 -18.26
N PRO A 90 1.14 6.39 -19.03
CA PRO A 90 1.05 5.42 -20.10
C PRO A 90 0.57 4.11 -19.48
N THR A 91 -0.40 3.47 -20.12
CA THR A 91 -0.80 2.08 -19.84
C THR A 91 0.45 1.24 -19.63
N ALA A 92 0.46 0.48 -18.54
CA ALA A 92 1.61 -0.33 -18.10
C ALA A 92 2.32 -0.96 -19.29
N LEU A 93 3.62 -0.66 -19.44
CA LEU A 93 4.43 -1.42 -20.39
C LEU A 93 4.38 -2.89 -19.96
N PRO A 94 4.21 -3.84 -20.89
CA PRO A 94 4.28 -5.27 -20.59
C PRO A 94 5.61 -5.57 -19.89
N PHE A 95 5.65 -6.62 -19.07
CA PHE A 95 6.86 -7.17 -18.45
C PHE A 95 8.07 -7.05 -19.39
N SER A 96 8.85 -5.98 -19.27
CA SER A 96 10.04 -5.80 -20.09
C SER A 96 11.15 -6.53 -19.35
N LYS A 97 11.58 -7.67 -19.92
CA LYS A 97 12.83 -8.30 -19.52
C LYS A 97 13.95 -7.27 -19.76
N GLY A 98 14.40 -6.64 -18.68
CA GLY A 98 15.56 -5.76 -18.68
C GLY A 98 15.25 -4.31 -19.09
N GLY A 99 14.92 -3.48 -18.11
CA GLY A 99 15.01 -2.03 -18.20
C GLY A 99 14.39 -1.39 -16.98
N PRO A 100 15.03 -0.41 -16.32
CA PRO A 100 14.36 0.34 -15.27
C PRO A 100 13.13 0.99 -15.89
N CYS A 101 11.96 0.77 -15.28
CA CYS A 101 10.84 1.68 -15.45
C CYS A 101 11.29 3.03 -14.89
N ALA A 102 11.91 3.85 -15.73
CA ALA A 102 12.28 5.20 -15.39
C ALA A 102 10.97 6.00 -15.36
N PHE A 103 10.35 6.04 -14.18
CA PHE A 103 9.40 7.09 -13.87
C PHE A 103 10.22 8.37 -13.71
N PRO A 104 9.99 9.43 -14.50
CA PRO A 104 10.51 10.73 -14.15
C PRO A 104 9.74 11.21 -12.92
N ILE A 105 10.36 11.10 -11.74
CA ILE A 105 9.95 11.87 -10.58
C ILE A 105 10.32 13.31 -10.90
N SER A 106 9.33 14.17 -11.08
CA SER A 106 9.53 15.61 -11.21
C SER A 106 10.13 16.13 -9.90
N SER A 107 11.46 16.26 -9.85
CA SER A 107 12.16 17.01 -8.79
C SER A 107 12.46 18.46 -9.20
N ASP A 108 12.12 18.89 -10.41
CA ASP A 108 12.45 20.23 -10.90
C ASP A 108 11.21 21.10 -11.17
N ARG A 109 10.96 22.07 -10.28
CA ARG A 109 10.05 23.20 -10.50
C ARG A 109 10.68 24.31 -11.35
N HIS A 110 11.44 23.97 -12.38
CA HIS A 110 11.90 24.95 -13.37
C HIS A 110 11.62 24.39 -14.76
N GLY A 111 10.60 24.97 -15.40
CA GLY A 111 10.05 24.48 -16.65
C GLY A 111 11.08 24.42 -17.77
N HIS A 112 11.34 23.21 -18.24
CA HIS A 112 11.69 22.95 -19.63
C HIS A 112 10.97 21.68 -20.06
N ALA A 113 10.11 21.82 -21.07
CA ALA A 113 9.43 20.71 -21.71
C ALA A 113 10.48 19.81 -22.37
N ALA A 114 10.60 18.56 -21.92
CA ALA A 114 11.30 17.54 -22.67
C ALA A 114 10.39 17.10 -23.82
N ASP A 115 10.90 17.23 -25.06
CA ASP A 115 10.23 16.75 -26.26
C ASP A 115 10.14 15.23 -26.22
N TYR A 116 8.93 14.69 -26.05
CA TYR A 116 8.66 13.26 -26.19
C TYR A 116 8.14 12.99 -27.60
N GLU A 117 8.81 12.09 -28.32
CA GLU A 117 8.30 11.51 -29.56
C GLU A 117 7.01 10.75 -29.25
N THR A 118 5.89 11.30 -29.70
CA THR A 118 4.57 10.67 -29.65
C THR A 118 4.57 9.43 -30.53
N VAL A 119 4.84 8.25 -29.95
CA VAL A 119 4.50 6.99 -30.61
C VAL A 119 2.98 6.94 -30.69
N ALA A 120 2.45 7.10 -31.89
CA ALA A 120 1.02 7.04 -32.16
C ALA A 120 0.50 5.64 -31.77
N LEU A 121 -0.11 5.55 -30.59
CA LEU A 121 -0.89 4.39 -30.18
C LEU A 121 -2.19 4.40 -30.98
N GLU A 122 -2.28 3.55 -31.99
CA GLU A 122 -3.51 3.28 -32.72
C GLU A 122 -4.59 2.78 -31.74
N SER A 123 -5.60 3.62 -31.51
CA SER A 123 -6.93 3.33 -30.96
C SER A 123 -7.08 2.10 -30.05
N CYS A 124 -6.46 2.11 -28.87
CA CYS A 124 -7.08 1.50 -27.70
C CYS A 124 -7.91 2.60 -27.03
N SER A 125 -9.19 2.34 -26.72
CA SER A 125 -10.04 3.28 -25.98
C SER A 125 -9.51 3.44 -24.56
N ILE A 126 -8.56 4.35 -24.35
CA ILE A 126 -7.97 4.61 -23.04
C ILE A 126 -9.08 5.16 -22.14
N SER A 127 -9.53 4.36 -21.17
CA SER A 127 -10.38 4.84 -20.09
C SER A 127 -9.63 5.92 -19.31
N GLU A 128 -10.20 7.12 -19.22
CA GLU A 128 -9.61 8.22 -18.48
C GLU A 128 -9.64 7.93 -16.98
N VAL A 129 -8.50 8.04 -16.29
CA VAL A 129 -8.38 7.75 -14.85
C VAL A 129 -8.04 9.03 -14.09
N TRP A 130 -8.65 9.17 -12.92
CA TRP A 130 -8.51 10.29 -12.01
C TRP A 130 -8.03 9.83 -10.64
N GLU A 131 -7.15 10.61 -10.02
CA GLU A 131 -6.60 10.38 -8.69
C GLU A 131 -6.58 11.69 -7.88
N HIS A 132 -6.55 11.58 -6.55
CA HIS A 132 -6.49 12.74 -5.67
C HIS A 132 -5.12 12.83 -4.99
N PRO A 133 -4.30 13.86 -5.25
CA PRO A 133 -2.90 13.89 -4.82
C PRO A 133 -2.70 14.23 -3.33
N LEU A 134 -3.73 14.76 -2.67
CA LEU A 134 -3.63 15.28 -1.30
C LEU A 134 -4.33 14.41 -0.24
N GLY A 135 -4.75 13.19 -0.59
CA GLY A 135 -5.38 12.29 0.37
C GLY A 135 -5.60 10.89 -0.20
N LEU A 136 -5.82 9.93 0.70
CA LEU A 136 -6.07 8.55 0.32
C LEU A 136 -7.53 8.39 -0.09
N PHE A 137 -7.80 8.57 -1.39
CA PHE A 137 -9.13 8.40 -1.98
C PHE A 137 -9.11 7.37 -3.12
N PRO A 138 -10.20 6.62 -3.33
CA PRO A 138 -10.30 5.69 -4.45
C PRO A 138 -10.13 6.40 -5.79
N ARG A 139 -9.50 5.72 -6.76
CA ARG A 139 -9.40 6.26 -8.12
C ARG A 139 -10.78 6.29 -8.79
N VAL A 140 -10.97 7.20 -9.74
CA VAL A 140 -12.19 7.27 -10.54
C VAL A 140 -11.84 7.06 -12.01
N ARG A 141 -12.51 6.12 -12.68
CA ARG A 141 -12.28 5.77 -14.07
C ARG A 141 -13.51 6.09 -14.91
N CYS A 142 -13.34 6.82 -15.99
CA CYS A 142 -14.38 6.97 -17.02
C CYS A 142 -14.33 5.77 -17.98
N HIS A 143 -15.47 5.12 -18.23
CA HIS A 143 -15.56 3.97 -19.12
C HIS A 143 -16.75 4.08 -20.10
N PRO A 144 -16.75 3.34 -21.23
CA PRO A 144 -17.79 3.44 -22.25
C PRO A 144 -19.08 2.67 -21.93
N GLY A 145 -19.17 2.06 -20.74
CA GLY A 145 -20.38 1.35 -20.29
C GLY A 145 -21.50 2.31 -19.90
N THR A 146 -22.63 1.75 -19.42
CA THR A 146 -23.82 2.53 -19.02
C THR A 146 -24.10 2.51 -17.52
N ALA A 147 -23.50 1.59 -16.78
CA ALA A 147 -23.69 1.43 -15.34
C ALA A 147 -22.48 1.98 -14.58
N ARG A 148 -22.71 2.53 -13.39
CA ARG A 148 -21.65 2.84 -12.42
C ARG A 148 -21.05 1.54 -11.88
N GLN A 149 -19.74 1.48 -11.78
CA GLN A 149 -19.01 0.33 -11.24
C GLN A 149 -18.48 0.69 -9.85
N LEU A 150 -18.90 -0.05 -8.83
CA LEU A 150 -18.28 -0.04 -7.50
C LEU A 150 -17.30 -1.22 -7.45
N ALA A 151 -16.00 -0.94 -7.50
CA ALA A 151 -14.98 -1.97 -7.47
C ALA A 151 -14.30 -2.03 -6.10
N ILE A 152 -14.33 -3.20 -5.45
CA ILE A 152 -13.63 -3.46 -4.20
C ILE A 152 -12.32 -4.22 -4.46
N LYS A 153 -11.28 -3.88 -3.70
CA LYS A 153 -10.00 -4.62 -3.71
C LYS A 153 -10.10 -5.84 -2.82
N VAL A 154 -9.56 -6.97 -3.28
CA VAL A 154 -9.45 -8.23 -2.55
C VAL A 154 -8.05 -8.81 -2.73
N GLU A 155 -7.58 -9.58 -1.76
CA GLU A 155 -6.26 -10.25 -1.86
C GLU A 155 -6.26 -11.35 -2.93
N SER A 156 -7.39 -12.06 -3.07
CA SER A 156 -7.58 -13.16 -4.01
C SER A 156 -9.03 -13.18 -4.46
N ILE A 157 -9.25 -13.02 -5.76
CA ILE A 157 -10.60 -13.02 -6.33
C ILE A 157 -11.24 -14.41 -6.24
N VAL A 158 -10.43 -15.46 -6.28
CA VAL A 158 -10.92 -16.85 -6.17
C VAL A 158 -11.41 -17.12 -4.75
N ASP A 159 -10.68 -16.67 -3.74
CA ASP A 159 -11.09 -16.83 -2.34
C ASP A 159 -12.33 -15.99 -2.03
N PHE A 160 -12.42 -14.79 -2.59
CA PHE A 160 -13.64 -13.98 -2.54
C PHE A 160 -14.84 -14.72 -3.14
N LEU A 161 -14.75 -15.13 -4.41
CA LEU A 161 -15.86 -15.83 -5.07
C LEU A 161 -16.26 -17.11 -4.33
N ALA A 162 -15.29 -17.86 -3.80
CA ALA A 162 -15.55 -19.06 -3.01
C ALA A 162 -16.28 -18.76 -1.69
N ALA A 163 -15.85 -17.74 -0.94
CA ALA A 163 -16.48 -17.32 0.32
C ALA A 163 -17.95 -16.90 0.12
N HIS A 164 -18.28 -16.33 -1.04
CA HIS A 164 -19.63 -15.89 -1.39
C HIS A 164 -20.44 -16.92 -2.20
N GLY A 165 -19.90 -18.12 -2.45
CA GLY A 165 -20.58 -19.19 -3.20
C GLY A 165 -20.82 -18.87 -4.69
N LEU A 166 -20.06 -17.92 -5.25
CA LEU A 166 -20.21 -17.39 -6.60
C LEU A 166 -19.46 -18.28 -7.61
N THR A 167 -20.07 -19.41 -7.99
CA THR A 167 -19.42 -20.45 -8.82
C THR A 167 -19.55 -20.25 -10.33
N GLN A 168 -20.43 -19.35 -10.78
CA GLN A 168 -20.73 -19.10 -12.20
C GLN A 168 -20.28 -17.73 -12.69
N VAL A 169 -19.39 -17.07 -11.93
CA VAL A 169 -18.86 -15.76 -12.28
C VAL A 169 -17.56 -15.93 -13.07
N GLU A 170 -17.46 -15.24 -14.21
CA GLU A 170 -16.24 -15.21 -15.01
C GLU A 170 -15.20 -14.28 -14.36
N ILE A 171 -13.96 -14.75 -14.28
CA ILE A 171 -12.81 -13.93 -13.86
C ILE A 171 -12.12 -13.42 -15.12
N GLU A 172 -12.11 -12.11 -15.31
CA GLU A 172 -11.31 -11.45 -16.32
C GLU A 172 -9.83 -11.41 -15.88
N GLY A 173 -8.93 -11.90 -16.73
CA GLY A 173 -7.49 -11.97 -16.48
C GLY A 173 -6.99 -13.38 -16.13
N GLN A 174 -5.82 -13.74 -16.65
CA GLN A 174 -5.19 -15.04 -16.39
C GLN A 174 -4.88 -15.20 -14.88
N PRO A 175 -4.78 -16.44 -14.35
CA PRO A 175 -4.32 -16.67 -12.99
C PRO A 175 -3.02 -15.92 -12.69
N LEU A 176 -2.96 -15.25 -11.54
CA LEU A 176 -1.81 -14.46 -11.09
C LEU A 176 -1.37 -13.32 -12.03
N ALA A 177 -2.20 -12.93 -13.01
CA ALA A 177 -1.98 -11.74 -13.83
C ALA A 177 -1.99 -10.47 -12.96
N SER A 178 -1.33 -9.41 -13.43
CA SER A 178 -1.17 -8.17 -12.65
C SER A 178 -2.50 -7.49 -12.26
N LEU A 179 -3.58 -7.79 -12.99
CA LEU A 179 -4.93 -7.36 -12.67
C LEU A 179 -5.89 -8.50 -13.03
N ARG A 180 -6.75 -8.84 -12.08
CA ARG A 180 -7.90 -9.72 -12.30
C ARG A 180 -9.14 -9.06 -11.72
N ARG A 181 -10.29 -9.24 -12.37
CA ARG A 181 -11.54 -8.69 -11.88
C ARG A 181 -12.72 -9.57 -12.24
N ALA A 182 -13.80 -9.46 -11.48
CA ALA A 182 -15.03 -10.21 -11.68
C ALA A 182 -16.22 -9.34 -11.29
N CYS A 183 -17.24 -9.31 -12.15
CA CYS A 183 -18.50 -8.65 -11.84
C CYS A 183 -19.35 -9.59 -11.01
N ILE A 184 -19.54 -9.27 -9.74
CA ILE A 184 -20.18 -10.16 -8.77
C ILE A 184 -21.68 -9.89 -8.60
N ALA A 185 -22.14 -8.67 -8.93
CA ALA A 185 -23.55 -8.31 -8.97
C ALA A 185 -23.83 -7.23 -10.01
N ARG A 186 -25.03 -7.26 -10.59
CA ARG A 186 -25.55 -6.27 -11.54
C ARG A 186 -26.99 -5.97 -11.18
N GLU A 187 -27.25 -4.75 -10.70
CA GLU A 187 -28.58 -4.30 -10.29
C GLU A 187 -28.82 -2.88 -10.81
N GLY A 188 -29.88 -2.69 -11.59
CA GLY A 188 -30.20 -1.37 -12.15
C GLY A 188 -29.06 -0.82 -13.00
N ASP A 189 -28.58 0.37 -12.64
CA ASP A 189 -27.47 1.10 -13.24
C ASP A 189 -26.17 0.97 -12.42
N VAL A 190 -26.07 -0.05 -11.54
CA VAL A 190 -24.89 -0.29 -10.70
C VAL A 190 -24.36 -1.72 -10.90
N GLU A 191 -23.05 -1.83 -11.01
CA GLU A 191 -22.31 -3.09 -11.01
C GLU A 191 -21.36 -3.13 -9.80
N LEU A 192 -21.37 -4.24 -9.08
CA LEU A 192 -20.40 -4.53 -8.03
C LEU A 192 -19.29 -5.43 -8.60
N TRP A 193 -18.04 -5.04 -8.40
CA TRP A 193 -16.87 -5.73 -8.91
C TRP A 193 -15.89 -6.09 -7.78
N ALA A 194 -15.32 -7.29 -7.84
CA ALA A 194 -14.13 -7.65 -7.04
C ALA A 194 -12.88 -7.51 -7.91
N VAL A 195 -11.80 -6.98 -7.33
CA VAL A 195 -10.54 -6.68 -8.03
C VAL A 195 -9.35 -7.21 -7.25
N GLU A 196 -8.56 -8.07 -7.88
CA GLU A 196 -7.27 -8.56 -7.40
C GLU A 196 -6.17 -7.87 -8.20
N ARG A 197 -5.23 -7.23 -7.48
CA ARG A 197 -4.09 -6.53 -8.10
C ARG A 197 -2.79 -7.16 -7.65
N HIS A 198 -1.92 -7.33 -8.62
CA HIS A 198 -0.58 -7.82 -8.45
C HIS A 198 0.42 -6.81 -9.00
N ALA A 199 0.88 -5.92 -8.11
CA ALA A 199 1.85 -4.88 -8.42
C ALA A 199 1.52 -4.10 -9.70
N SER A 200 0.29 -3.60 -9.84
CA SER A 200 -0.15 -2.89 -11.03
C SER A 200 -1.20 -1.82 -10.78
N LEU A 201 -1.02 -0.71 -11.51
CA LEU A 201 -1.95 0.41 -11.55
C LEU A 201 -2.95 0.31 -12.73
N ALA A 202 -2.81 -0.68 -13.61
CA ALA A 202 -3.61 -0.82 -14.82
C ALA A 202 -5.10 -1.08 -14.51
N PHE A 203 -6.00 -0.80 -15.46
CA PHE A 203 -7.43 -1.08 -15.32
C PHE A 203 -7.94 -2.12 -16.32
N GLU A 204 -7.06 -2.58 -17.21
CA GLU A 204 -7.41 -3.48 -18.29
C GLU A 204 -6.72 -4.85 -18.09
N PRO A 205 -7.48 -5.92 -17.76
CA PRO A 205 -6.92 -7.24 -17.45
C PRO A 205 -6.16 -7.89 -18.61
N HIS A 206 -6.44 -7.48 -19.86
CA HIS A 206 -5.88 -8.07 -21.08
C HIS A 206 -4.44 -7.62 -21.40
N LEU A 207 -3.88 -6.63 -20.69
CA LEU A 207 -2.53 -6.11 -20.98
C LEU A 207 -1.38 -7.05 -20.53
N ASN A 208 -1.67 -8.21 -19.95
CA ASN A 208 -0.68 -9.21 -19.50
C ASN A 208 -1.03 -10.63 -19.98
N GLU A 209 -0.95 -10.86 -21.29
CA GLU A 209 -1.33 -12.16 -21.89
C GLU A 209 -0.43 -13.34 -21.44
N ALA A 210 0.84 -13.07 -21.08
CA ALA A 210 1.77 -14.09 -20.59
C ALA A 210 2.15 -13.81 -19.12
N VAL A 211 1.76 -14.72 -18.23
CA VAL A 211 2.08 -14.66 -16.80
C VAL A 211 3.18 -15.67 -16.47
N PRO A 212 4.31 -15.27 -15.85
CA PRO A 212 5.41 -16.16 -15.48
C PRO A 212 5.08 -16.97 -14.21
N LEU A 213 4.13 -17.90 -14.32
CA LEU A 213 3.56 -18.66 -13.19
C LEU A 213 4.63 -19.45 -12.41
N ALA A 214 5.57 -20.08 -13.13
CA ALA A 214 6.60 -20.91 -12.53
C ALA A 214 7.59 -20.07 -11.71
N GLU A 215 7.99 -18.92 -12.24
CA GLU A 215 8.90 -17.98 -11.58
C GLU A 215 8.22 -17.33 -10.37
N ILE A 216 6.94 -16.95 -10.47
CA ILE A 216 6.16 -16.43 -9.34
C ILE A 216 6.11 -17.45 -8.20
N ALA A 217 5.81 -18.72 -8.51
CA ALA A 217 5.77 -19.78 -7.51
C ALA A 217 7.15 -20.01 -6.87
N CYS A 218 8.20 -20.15 -7.68
CA CYS A 218 9.58 -20.39 -7.23
C CYS A 218 10.08 -19.28 -6.30
N HIS A 219 9.92 -18.01 -6.70
CA HIS A 219 10.35 -16.87 -5.90
C HIS A 219 9.48 -16.68 -4.66
N GLY A 220 8.17 -16.92 -4.75
CA GLY A 220 7.27 -16.92 -3.59
C GLY A 220 7.69 -17.93 -2.52
N GLU A 221 8.04 -19.16 -2.92
CA GLU A 221 8.57 -20.19 -2.01
C GLU A 221 9.89 -19.76 -1.38
N ALA A 222 10.84 -19.27 -2.18
CA ALA A 222 12.15 -18.85 -1.70
C ALA A 222 12.04 -17.72 -0.66
N LEU A 223 11.17 -16.72 -0.89
CA LEU A 223 10.95 -15.60 0.02
C LEU A 223 10.24 -16.03 1.31
N ARG A 224 9.23 -16.92 1.22
CA ARG A 224 8.54 -17.51 2.38
C ARG A 224 9.46 -18.36 3.27
N LEU A 225 10.44 -19.02 2.66
CA LEU A 225 11.40 -19.90 3.33
C LEU A 225 12.71 -19.20 3.69
N ARG A 226 12.83 -17.88 3.44
CA ARG A 226 14.07 -17.15 3.68
C ARG A 226 14.53 -17.33 5.13
N ARG A 227 15.83 -17.60 5.29
CA ARG A 227 16.44 -17.65 6.62
C ARG A 227 16.37 -16.26 7.25
N ARG A 228 16.07 -16.20 8.55
CA ARG A 228 15.95 -14.95 9.32
C ARG A 228 16.88 -14.87 10.52
N GLU A 229 17.49 -15.99 10.92
CA GLU A 229 18.39 -16.05 12.07
C GLU A 229 19.83 -16.27 11.61
N PHE A 230 20.71 -15.33 11.93
CA PHE A 230 22.13 -15.33 11.56
C PHE A 230 22.97 -14.90 12.77
N ASP A 231 24.27 -15.23 12.74
CA ASP A 231 25.20 -14.77 13.78
C ASP A 231 25.43 -13.26 13.68
N HIS A 232 25.34 -12.70 12.47
CA HIS A 232 25.39 -11.27 12.21
C HIS A 232 24.23 -10.85 11.32
N ASP A 233 23.52 -9.78 11.70
CA ASP A 233 22.37 -9.30 10.94
C ASP A 233 22.71 -8.94 9.48
N ALA A 234 23.94 -8.45 9.24
CA ALA A 234 24.45 -8.16 7.89
C ALA A 234 24.39 -9.36 6.94
N ASP A 235 24.62 -10.59 7.44
CA ASP A 235 24.50 -11.82 6.65
C ASP A 235 23.03 -12.08 6.26
N GLY A 236 22.09 -11.71 7.14
CA GLY A 236 20.66 -11.78 6.88
C GLY A 236 20.20 -10.79 5.82
N PHE A 237 20.70 -9.56 5.86
CA PHE A 237 20.49 -8.58 4.79
C PHE A 237 21.04 -9.09 3.46
N ALA A 238 22.30 -9.54 3.43
CA ALA A 238 22.91 -10.08 2.21
C ALA A 238 22.13 -11.28 1.63
N HIS A 239 21.65 -12.18 2.49
CA HIS A 239 20.82 -13.30 2.09
C HIS A 239 19.50 -12.84 1.46
N ALA A 240 18.76 -11.94 2.12
CA ALA A 240 17.51 -11.42 1.61
C ALA A 240 17.70 -10.66 0.28
N THR A 241 18.76 -9.86 0.18
CA THR A 241 19.12 -9.13 -1.04
C THR A 241 19.32 -10.09 -2.21
N LYS A 242 20.04 -11.20 -2.02
CA LYS A 242 20.25 -12.19 -3.08
C LYS A 242 18.94 -12.79 -3.59
N LEU A 243 17.98 -13.08 -2.69
CA LEU A 243 16.68 -13.64 -3.07
C LEU A 243 15.85 -12.63 -3.85
N VAL A 244 15.80 -11.38 -3.37
CA VAL A 244 15.07 -10.32 -4.05
C VAL A 244 15.71 -9.98 -5.40
N ASP A 245 17.03 -9.90 -5.51
CA ASP A 245 17.70 -9.63 -6.79
C ASP A 245 17.34 -10.70 -7.85
N ALA A 246 17.26 -11.97 -7.46
CA ALA A 246 16.83 -13.04 -8.34
C ALA A 246 15.36 -12.87 -8.77
N ALA A 247 14.47 -12.53 -7.83
CA ALA A 247 13.07 -12.26 -8.14
C ALA A 247 12.90 -11.04 -9.05
N ILE A 248 13.65 -9.96 -8.83
CA ILE A 248 13.65 -8.76 -9.66
C ILE A 248 14.11 -9.09 -11.09
N ALA A 249 15.13 -9.93 -11.24
CA ALA A 249 15.66 -10.31 -12.55
C ALA A 249 14.63 -11.07 -13.40
N ASP A 250 13.83 -11.93 -12.78
CA ASP A 250 12.86 -12.77 -13.48
C ASP A 250 11.47 -12.12 -13.62
N LEU A 251 11.02 -11.40 -12.59
CA LEU A 251 9.64 -10.90 -12.47
C LEU A 251 9.52 -9.38 -12.55
N GLY A 252 10.64 -8.67 -12.58
CA GLY A 252 10.65 -7.22 -12.40
C GLY A 252 10.44 -6.80 -10.93
N ARG A 253 10.77 -5.54 -10.68
CA ARG A 253 10.89 -4.98 -9.34
C ARG A 253 9.59 -5.02 -8.54
N ASP A 254 8.50 -4.56 -9.16
CA ASP A 254 7.25 -4.33 -8.44
C ASP A 254 6.58 -5.66 -8.03
N ARG A 255 6.67 -6.70 -8.88
CA ARG A 255 6.18 -8.05 -8.56
C ARG A 255 7.05 -8.73 -7.50
N ALA A 256 8.37 -8.54 -7.53
CA ALA A 256 9.26 -9.03 -6.47
C ALA A 256 8.94 -8.37 -5.11
N CYS A 257 8.68 -7.06 -5.10
CA CYS A 257 8.23 -6.32 -3.92
C CYS A 257 6.95 -6.90 -3.33
N GLU A 258 5.93 -7.11 -4.16
CA GLU A 258 4.68 -7.70 -3.69
C GLU A 258 4.90 -9.09 -3.06
N LEU A 259 5.63 -9.99 -3.73
CA LEU A 259 5.91 -11.33 -3.21
C LEU A 259 6.69 -11.28 -1.89
N PHE A 260 7.63 -10.35 -1.76
CA PHE A 260 8.36 -10.14 -0.51
C PHE A 260 7.38 -9.79 0.62
N PHE A 261 6.48 -8.82 0.42
CA PHE A 261 5.56 -8.38 1.47
C PHE A 261 4.43 -9.37 1.77
N ILE A 262 4.03 -10.21 0.81
CA ILE A 262 3.18 -11.38 1.09
C ILE A 262 3.89 -12.29 2.10
N ALA A 263 5.17 -12.63 1.87
CA ALA A 263 5.95 -13.47 2.77
C ALA A 263 6.19 -12.81 4.15
N GLU A 264 6.39 -11.49 4.21
CA GLU A 264 6.54 -10.77 5.49
C GLU A 264 5.26 -10.80 6.33
N ARG A 265 4.10 -10.55 5.70
CA ARG A 265 2.80 -10.64 6.39
C ARG A 265 2.53 -12.05 6.90
N GLU A 266 2.83 -13.08 6.11
CA GLU A 266 2.70 -14.46 6.55
C GLU A 266 3.61 -14.80 7.73
N TYR A 267 4.86 -14.34 7.72
CA TYR A 267 5.78 -14.54 8.83
C TYR A 267 5.26 -13.86 10.11
N TRP A 268 4.78 -12.63 9.98
CA TRP A 268 4.18 -11.87 11.08
C TRP A 268 2.93 -12.57 11.65
N LEU A 269 2.02 -13.05 10.79
CA LEU A 269 0.80 -13.75 11.20
C LEU A 269 1.09 -14.99 12.06
N ARG A 270 2.18 -15.72 11.80
CA ARG A 270 2.56 -16.89 12.62
C ARG A 270 2.83 -16.52 14.08
N ARG A 271 3.23 -15.27 14.34
CA ARG A 271 3.66 -14.77 15.65
C ARG A 271 2.64 -13.82 16.29
N ASN A 272 1.67 -13.31 15.52
CA ASN A 272 0.69 -12.35 16.01
C ASN A 272 -0.73 -12.95 16.13
N ARG A 273 -1.22 -13.16 17.37
CA ARG A 273 -2.58 -13.69 17.61
C ARG A 273 -3.67 -12.73 17.11
N ALA A 274 -3.54 -11.44 17.36
CA ALA A 274 -4.55 -10.46 16.97
C ALA A 274 -4.67 -10.37 15.44
N GLY A 275 -3.52 -10.34 14.75
CA GLY A 275 -3.45 -10.41 13.29
C GLY A 275 -4.12 -11.66 12.73
N ARG A 276 -3.89 -12.85 13.31
CA ARG A 276 -4.57 -14.08 12.86
C ARG A 276 -6.08 -14.03 13.03
N VAL A 277 -6.55 -13.54 14.18
CA VAL A 277 -7.99 -13.41 14.45
C VAL A 277 -8.62 -12.45 13.44
N GLN A 278 -8.00 -11.29 13.22
CA GLN A 278 -8.52 -10.31 12.26
C GLN A 278 -8.46 -10.81 10.82
N LYS A 279 -7.35 -11.46 10.41
CA LYS A 279 -7.24 -12.07 9.07
C LYS A 279 -8.31 -13.12 8.86
N ALA A 280 -8.54 -14.02 9.83
CA ALA A 280 -9.56 -15.05 9.73
C ALA A 280 -10.97 -14.47 9.54
N ARG A 281 -11.28 -13.34 10.19
CA ARG A 281 -12.56 -12.64 10.01
C ARG A 281 -12.69 -12.06 8.61
N GLN A 282 -11.65 -11.41 8.09
CA GLN A 282 -11.63 -10.89 6.72
C GLN A 282 -11.65 -12.01 5.67
N ASP A 283 -10.99 -13.13 5.93
CA ASP A 283 -10.95 -14.31 5.06
C ASP A 283 -12.28 -15.06 5.02
N ALA A 284 -13.09 -15.00 6.09
CA ALA A 284 -14.45 -15.53 6.08
C ALA A 284 -15.34 -14.83 5.04
N LEU A 285 -15.01 -13.60 4.65
CA LEU A 285 -15.62 -12.85 3.54
C LEU A 285 -14.75 -12.84 2.27
N GLY A 286 -13.64 -13.57 2.26
CA GLY A 286 -12.68 -13.67 1.15
C GLY A 286 -11.95 -12.37 0.80
N LEU A 287 -11.75 -11.48 1.77
CA LEU A 287 -11.18 -10.14 1.56
C LEU A 287 -9.64 -10.11 1.65
N GLY A 288 -9.05 -10.89 2.56
CA GLY A 288 -7.61 -10.89 2.83
C GLY A 288 -7.07 -9.60 3.45
N TRP A 289 -5.86 -9.16 3.10
CA TRP A 289 -5.24 -7.92 3.62
C TRP A 289 -5.27 -6.72 2.65
N ALA A 290 -6.16 -6.71 1.65
CA ALA A 290 -6.15 -5.66 0.62
C ALA A 290 -6.48 -4.24 1.14
N ASN A 291 -6.98 -4.10 2.38
CA ASN A 291 -7.16 -2.83 3.09
C ASN A 291 -5.98 -2.41 3.97
N HIS A 292 -4.79 -3.01 3.79
CA HIS A 292 -3.60 -2.60 4.52
C HIS A 292 -3.30 -1.12 4.27
N ASP A 293 -2.90 -0.41 5.33
CA ASP A 293 -2.51 0.99 5.26
C ASP A 293 -0.98 1.09 5.18
N HIS A 294 -0.29 0.59 6.21
CA HIS A 294 1.17 0.53 6.21
C HIS A 294 1.71 -0.65 7.02
N HIS A 295 2.99 -0.96 6.79
CA HIS A 295 3.73 -1.93 7.59
C HIS A 295 4.82 -1.21 8.37
N THR A 296 5.08 -1.65 9.60
CA THR A 296 6.07 -0.99 10.44
C THR A 296 7.24 -1.91 10.74
N TYR A 297 8.44 -1.42 10.44
CA TYR A 297 9.71 -2.05 10.74
C TYR A 297 10.41 -1.27 11.83
N ARG A 298 10.63 -1.91 12.97
CA ARG A 298 11.55 -1.42 13.99
C ARG A 298 12.95 -1.92 13.68
N SER A 299 13.89 -0.98 13.60
CA SER A 299 15.28 -1.28 13.27
C SER A 299 16.21 -0.70 14.33
N SER A 300 17.29 -1.43 14.60
CA SER A 300 18.41 -0.83 15.33
C SER A 300 19.04 0.29 14.50
N ARG A 301 19.78 1.18 15.18
CA ARG A 301 20.55 2.26 14.53
C ARG A 301 21.62 1.72 13.57
N ALA A 302 22.19 0.54 13.86
CA ALA A 302 23.20 -0.09 13.02
C ALA A 302 22.61 -0.67 11.72
N SER A 303 21.40 -1.22 11.80
CA SER A 303 20.72 -1.88 10.67
C SER A 303 19.82 -0.95 9.86
N PHE A 304 19.66 0.32 10.27
CA PHE A 304 18.70 1.24 9.66
C PHE A 304 19.02 1.59 8.20
N ALA A 305 20.22 2.08 7.91
CA ALA A 305 20.61 2.38 6.53
C ALA A 305 20.60 1.13 5.62
N PRO A 306 21.05 -0.07 6.06
CA PRO A 306 20.83 -1.32 5.33
C PRO A 306 19.35 -1.65 5.03
N LEU A 307 18.44 -1.39 5.99
CA LEU A 307 17.00 -1.56 5.78
C LEU A 307 16.47 -0.61 4.71
N ILE A 308 16.80 0.68 4.77
CA ILE A 308 16.39 1.66 3.75
C ILE A 308 16.93 1.26 2.38
N ALA A 309 18.21 0.95 2.26
CA ALA A 309 18.83 0.53 1.00
C ALA A 309 18.18 -0.75 0.41
N PHE A 310 17.77 -1.69 1.26
CA PHE A 310 17.03 -2.87 0.82
C PHE A 310 15.64 -2.51 0.27
N LEU A 311 14.91 -1.62 0.95
CA LEU A 311 13.58 -1.18 0.51
C LEU A 311 13.67 -0.38 -0.79
N GLU A 312 14.62 0.53 -0.93
CA GLU A 312 14.84 1.28 -2.19
C GLU A 312 15.17 0.36 -3.36
N ARG A 313 15.92 -0.72 -3.11
CA ARG A 313 16.18 -1.77 -4.11
C ARG A 313 14.89 -2.45 -4.58
N LEU A 314 13.91 -2.59 -3.71
CA LEU A 314 12.56 -3.06 -4.05
C LEU A 314 11.69 -1.99 -4.73
N GLY A 315 12.19 -0.77 -4.95
CA GLY A 315 11.49 0.29 -5.68
C GLY A 315 10.77 1.32 -4.83
N PHE A 316 11.00 1.28 -3.51
CA PHE A 316 10.46 2.28 -2.60
C PHE A 316 11.19 3.63 -2.75
N VAL A 317 10.49 4.71 -2.42
CA VAL A 317 11.02 6.08 -2.43
C VAL A 317 10.78 6.74 -1.08
N CYS A 318 11.80 7.38 -0.52
CA CYS A 318 11.69 8.14 0.73
C CYS A 318 10.71 9.29 0.55
N ARG A 319 9.64 9.29 1.36
CA ARG A 319 8.56 10.26 1.25
C ARG A 319 8.65 11.34 2.32
N GLU A 320 8.67 10.93 3.59
CA GLU A 320 8.51 11.83 4.73
C GLU A 320 9.40 11.38 5.90
N ARG A 321 9.97 12.35 6.61
CA ARG A 321 10.68 12.11 7.88
C ARG A 321 9.74 12.44 9.02
N PHE A 322 9.38 11.44 9.81
CA PHE A 322 8.46 11.57 10.92
C PHE A 322 9.20 11.57 12.26
N TYR A 323 8.73 12.38 13.20
CA TYR A 323 9.21 12.36 14.58
C TYR A 323 8.05 12.30 15.56
N ALA A 324 8.09 11.33 16.48
CA ALA A 324 7.00 11.06 17.41
C ALA A 324 6.84 12.11 18.53
N GLY A 325 7.63 13.20 18.49
CA GLY A 325 7.59 14.31 19.44
C GLY A 325 8.85 14.38 20.32
N ARG A 326 9.14 15.57 20.86
CA ARG A 326 10.39 15.88 21.60
C ARG A 326 10.76 14.87 22.68
N GLU A 327 9.76 14.28 23.34
CA GLU A 327 9.96 13.35 24.46
C GLU A 327 9.95 11.87 24.05
N ALA A 328 9.63 11.55 22.80
CA ALA A 328 9.47 10.17 22.35
C ALA A 328 10.80 9.43 22.20
N GLY A 329 11.86 10.14 21.75
CA GLY A 329 13.20 9.55 21.57
C GLY A 329 13.32 8.59 20.38
N TRP A 330 12.36 8.61 19.46
CA TRP A 330 12.37 7.84 18.22
C TRP A 330 11.64 8.60 17.11
N GLY A 331 11.93 8.23 15.86
CA GLY A 331 11.23 8.72 14.68
C GLY A 331 11.24 7.65 13.59
N ALA A 332 10.76 8.03 12.41
CA ALA A 332 10.63 7.09 11.30
C ALA A 332 10.97 7.74 9.96
N GLN A 333 11.55 6.95 9.06
CA GLN A 333 11.49 7.24 7.64
C GLN A 333 10.23 6.58 7.07
N VAL A 334 9.29 7.40 6.60
CA VAL A 334 8.14 6.93 5.83
C VAL A 334 8.58 6.77 4.39
N ILE A 335 8.44 5.57 3.85
CA ILE A 335 8.90 5.20 2.51
C ILE A 335 7.78 4.42 1.79
N GLU A 336 7.53 4.72 0.52
CA GLU A 336 6.38 4.17 -0.21
C GLU A 336 6.76 3.61 -1.58
N HIS A 337 6.03 2.60 -2.03
CA HIS A 337 6.23 2.01 -3.35
C HIS A 337 5.14 2.51 -4.33
N PRO A 338 5.51 3.16 -5.45
CA PRO A 338 4.58 3.94 -6.29
C PRO A 338 3.57 3.11 -7.10
N VAL A 339 3.70 1.79 -7.09
CA VAL A 339 2.88 0.84 -7.87
C VAL A 339 2.10 -0.16 -7.00
N THR A 340 2.74 -0.77 -5.99
CA THR A 340 2.11 -1.77 -5.12
C THR A 340 1.19 -1.17 -4.08
N GLY A 341 1.29 0.14 -3.80
CA GLY A 341 0.54 0.80 -2.73
C GLY A 341 1.03 0.43 -1.31
N ILE A 342 2.21 -0.18 -1.20
CA ILE A 342 2.80 -0.52 0.10
C ILE A 342 3.52 0.70 0.66
N ILE A 343 3.17 1.06 1.90
CA ILE A 343 3.82 2.11 2.68
C ILE A 343 4.51 1.46 3.88
N ILE A 344 5.71 1.94 4.19
CA ILE A 344 6.52 1.48 5.32
C ILE A 344 6.82 2.63 6.25
N PHE A 345 6.62 2.39 7.55
CA PHE A 345 7.16 3.19 8.63
C PHE A 345 8.40 2.46 9.15
N ALA A 346 9.58 2.96 8.80
CA ALA A 346 10.85 2.44 9.30
C ALA A 346 11.25 3.21 10.56
N ASP A 347 10.93 2.65 11.73
CA ASP A 347 11.17 3.22 13.04
C ASP A 347 12.63 3.02 13.48
N VAL A 348 13.22 4.07 14.08
CA VAL A 348 14.55 4.03 14.68
C VAL A 348 14.64 4.96 15.90
N ASP A 349 15.45 4.57 16.89
CA ASP A 349 15.79 5.47 17.99
C ASP A 349 16.56 6.68 17.44
N MET A 350 16.06 7.89 17.69
CA MET A 350 16.68 9.11 17.19
C MET A 350 16.44 10.31 18.13
N SER A 351 17.29 11.34 18.01
CA SER A 351 17.05 12.63 18.67
C SER A 351 16.50 13.66 17.68
N PRO A 352 15.92 14.77 18.16
CA PRO A 352 15.45 15.84 17.27
C PRO A 352 16.51 16.37 16.31
N GLU A 353 17.78 16.43 16.73
CA GLU A 353 18.89 16.96 15.94
C GLU A 353 19.33 16.02 14.80
N GLU A 354 18.99 14.74 14.89
CA GLU A 354 19.29 13.75 13.85
C GLU A 354 18.24 13.78 12.73
N LEU A 355 17.06 14.36 12.96
CA LEU A 355 16.01 14.51 11.93
C LEU A 355 16.41 15.44 10.79
N SER A 356 17.23 16.46 11.10
CA SER A 356 17.72 17.41 10.10
C SER A 356 18.87 16.86 9.28
N GLN A 357 19.23 15.59 9.45
CA GLN A 357 20.26 14.91 8.69
C GLN A 357 19.62 13.86 7.79
N ASP A 358 20.39 13.35 6.82
CA ASP A 358 19.94 12.24 6.00
C ASP A 358 20.11 10.89 6.72
N PHE A 359 19.40 10.74 7.84
CA PHE A 359 19.53 9.57 8.73
C PHE A 359 19.10 8.25 8.07
N SER A 360 18.42 8.32 6.92
CA SER A 360 17.97 7.18 6.14
C SER A 360 19.10 6.50 5.38
N HIS A 361 20.11 7.27 4.96
CA HIS A 361 21.23 6.77 4.17
C HIS A 361 22.56 6.85 4.92
N GLU A 362 22.70 7.81 5.84
CA GLU A 362 23.91 7.98 6.63
C GLU A 362 23.87 7.15 7.93
N PRO A 363 24.98 6.50 8.31
CA PRO A 363 25.03 5.71 9.54
C PRO A 363 24.72 6.53 10.79
N LEU A 364 23.78 6.04 11.60
CA LEU A 364 23.48 6.63 12.90
C LEU A 364 24.52 6.16 13.95
N PRO A 365 25.20 7.07 14.65
CA PRO A 365 26.22 6.69 15.63
C PRO A 365 25.61 5.90 16.79
N PRO A 366 26.35 4.97 17.40
CA PRO A 366 25.86 4.22 18.56
C PRO A 366 25.55 5.15 19.73
N ARG A 367 24.67 4.70 20.63
CA ARG A 367 24.30 5.40 21.87
C ARG A 367 24.55 4.50 23.07
N ASP A 368 24.89 5.11 24.20
CA ASP A 368 25.10 4.39 25.46
C ASP A 368 23.81 3.81 26.04
N ARG A 369 22.65 4.28 25.59
CA ARG A 369 21.33 3.84 26.04
C ARG A 369 20.43 3.58 24.85
N LEU A 370 19.71 2.47 24.91
CA LEU A 370 18.65 2.13 23.96
C LEU A 370 17.39 2.94 24.29
N GLY A 371 16.75 3.47 23.26
CA GLY A 371 15.38 3.99 23.32
C GLY A 371 14.36 2.86 23.14
N THR A 372 13.10 3.24 22.91
CA THR A 372 11.99 2.29 22.76
C THR A 372 12.20 1.32 21.60
N VAL A 373 12.72 1.81 20.47
CA VAL A 373 12.90 1.00 19.26
C VAL A 373 14.11 0.08 19.43
N GLY A 374 15.23 0.61 19.89
CA GLY A 374 16.45 -0.17 20.10
C GLY A 374 16.29 -1.23 21.19
N LEU A 375 15.56 -0.93 22.27
CA LEU A 375 15.26 -1.92 23.31
C LEU A 375 14.40 -3.06 22.76
N TRP A 376 13.41 -2.73 21.93
CA TRP A 376 12.59 -3.75 21.26
C TRP A 376 13.45 -4.64 20.35
N CYS A 377 14.34 -4.04 19.54
CA CYS A 377 15.25 -4.81 18.68
C CYS A 377 16.20 -5.69 19.49
N ALA A 378 16.71 -5.21 20.62
CA ALA A 378 17.58 -6.01 21.49
C ALA A 378 16.87 -7.22 22.13
N LEU A 379 15.55 -7.12 22.36
CA LEU A 379 14.75 -8.20 22.95
C LEU A 379 14.22 -9.20 21.92
N HIS A 380 13.93 -8.75 20.71
CA HIS A 380 13.20 -9.53 19.71
C HIS A 380 13.98 -9.83 18.43
N GLY A 381 15.11 -9.14 18.20
CA GLY A 381 15.83 -9.08 16.93
C GLY A 381 15.30 -7.97 16.01
N GLU A 382 15.90 -7.85 14.83
CA GLU A 382 15.50 -6.85 13.84
C GLU A 382 14.13 -7.20 13.25
N ALA A 383 13.28 -6.21 12.99
CA ALA A 383 11.99 -6.44 12.32
C ALA A 383 12.19 -7.05 10.92
N PHE A 384 13.27 -6.66 10.24
CA PHE A 384 13.66 -7.20 8.95
C PHE A 384 14.07 -8.69 9.00
N LEU A 385 14.40 -9.21 10.17
CA LEU A 385 14.97 -10.53 10.35
C LEU A 385 14.12 -11.35 11.33
N GLN A 386 14.61 -11.55 12.56
CA GLN A 386 14.10 -12.52 13.51
C GLN A 386 12.71 -12.14 14.03
N ALA A 387 12.49 -10.86 14.30
CA ALA A 387 11.24 -10.42 14.92
C ALA A 387 10.06 -10.43 13.94
N GLY A 388 10.31 -10.08 12.68
CA GLY A 388 9.27 -9.77 11.69
C GLY A 388 8.67 -8.38 11.92
N LEU A 389 7.64 -8.04 11.14
CA LEU A 389 6.93 -6.75 11.26
C LEU A 389 6.59 -6.43 12.72
N HIS A 390 6.81 -5.19 13.13
CA HIS A 390 6.37 -4.74 14.45
C HIS A 390 4.84 -4.70 14.51
N HIS A 391 4.21 -4.11 13.49
CA HIS A 391 2.77 -4.18 13.26
C HIS A 391 2.43 -4.02 11.78
N LEU A 392 1.20 -4.41 11.45
CA LEU A 392 0.53 -4.14 10.18
C LEU A 392 -0.69 -3.29 10.52
N GLU A 393 -0.75 -2.07 9.99
CA GLU A 393 -1.94 -1.24 10.11
C GLU A 393 -2.88 -1.49 8.93
N CYS A 394 -4.17 -1.44 9.20
CA CYS A 394 -5.22 -1.49 8.18
C CYS A 394 -6.31 -0.49 8.51
N GLN A 395 -7.18 -0.23 7.54
CA GLN A 395 -8.27 0.71 7.70
C GLN A 395 -9.50 0.02 8.32
N PHE A 396 -9.96 0.56 9.46
CA PHE A 396 -11.01 0.00 10.30
C PHE A 396 -12.02 1.06 10.73
N ASP A 397 -13.25 0.63 11.03
CA ASP A 397 -14.09 1.35 11.98
C ASP A 397 -13.57 1.07 13.39
N PHE A 398 -13.08 2.12 14.06
CA PHE A 398 -12.44 1.98 15.37
C PHE A 398 -13.38 1.43 16.45
N GLY A 399 -14.65 1.83 16.42
CA GLY A 399 -15.64 1.39 17.41
C GLY A 399 -15.98 -0.08 17.21
N ALA A 400 -16.43 -0.42 16.00
CA ALA A 400 -16.81 -1.78 15.65
C ALA A 400 -15.66 -2.76 15.85
N THR A 401 -14.47 -2.45 15.34
CA THR A 401 -13.30 -3.35 15.43
C THR A 401 -12.91 -3.59 16.88
N ARG A 402 -12.86 -2.56 17.73
CA ARG A 402 -12.53 -2.70 19.15
C ARG A 402 -13.54 -3.58 19.87
N ASP A 403 -14.83 -3.32 19.68
CA ASP A 403 -15.89 -4.06 20.36
C ASP A 403 -15.89 -5.53 19.94
N GLN A 404 -15.69 -5.81 18.66
CA GLN A 404 -15.62 -7.17 18.12
C GLN A 404 -14.35 -7.92 18.55
N LEU A 405 -13.17 -7.29 18.50
CA LEU A 405 -11.93 -7.91 18.94
C LEU A 405 -11.96 -8.22 20.45
N LYS A 406 -12.56 -7.34 21.25
CA LYS A 406 -12.78 -7.57 22.69
C LYS A 406 -13.61 -8.82 22.95
N GLN A 407 -14.62 -9.10 22.13
CA GLN A 407 -15.43 -10.32 22.25
C GLN A 407 -14.60 -11.61 22.03
N THR A 408 -13.48 -11.50 21.32
CA THR A 408 -12.51 -12.61 21.11
C THR A 408 -11.34 -12.61 22.10
N GLY A 409 -11.40 -11.76 23.13
CA GLY A 409 -10.35 -11.62 24.15
C GLY A 409 -9.08 -10.96 23.61
N ILE A 410 -9.24 -9.94 22.77
CA ILE A 410 -8.16 -9.06 22.33
C ILE A 410 -8.49 -7.64 22.81
N ASP A 411 -7.74 -7.15 23.78
CA ASP A 411 -7.86 -5.77 24.23
C ASP A 411 -7.12 -4.84 23.27
N THR A 412 -7.72 -3.68 22.99
CA THR A 412 -7.11 -2.63 22.18
C THR A 412 -7.00 -1.34 22.99
N MET A 413 -6.04 -0.51 22.62
CA MET A 413 -5.96 0.85 23.15
C MET A 413 -7.08 1.73 22.56
N PRO A 414 -7.43 2.85 23.23
CA PRO A 414 -8.20 3.91 22.60
C PRO A 414 -7.52 4.42 21.32
N PRO A 415 -8.29 4.82 20.28
CA PRO A 415 -7.74 5.44 19.09
C PRO A 415 -6.82 6.60 19.41
N PHE A 416 -5.73 6.76 18.66
CA PHE A 416 -4.80 7.85 18.92
C PHE A 416 -5.45 9.23 18.75
N THR A 417 -6.45 9.34 17.89
CA THR A 417 -7.28 10.54 17.70
C THR A 417 -8.05 10.97 18.95
N ASP A 418 -8.22 10.09 19.94
CA ASP A 418 -8.89 10.42 21.19
C ASP A 418 -7.95 11.13 22.18
N PHE A 419 -6.63 11.09 21.94
CA PHE A 419 -5.66 11.76 22.77
C PHE A 419 -5.50 13.23 22.35
N PRO A 420 -5.84 14.21 23.22
CA PRO A 420 -5.78 15.63 22.87
C PRO A 420 -4.39 16.13 22.50
N TYR A 421 -3.33 15.46 22.95
CA TYR A 421 -1.95 15.80 22.67
C TYR A 421 -1.44 15.30 21.30
N LEU A 422 -2.25 14.52 20.58
CA LEU A 422 -1.98 14.04 19.21
C LEU A 422 -2.86 14.75 18.16
N ARG A 423 -3.62 15.79 18.55
CA ARG A 423 -4.47 16.59 17.66
C ARG A 423 -3.84 17.92 17.29
#